data_AF-A0A1H3T8T2-F1
#
_entry.id   AF-A0A1H3T8T2-F1
#
_cell.length_a   1.000
_cell.length_b   1.000
_cell.length_c   1.000
_cell.angle_alpha   90.00
_cell.angle_beta   90.00
_cell.angle_gamma   90.00
#
_symmetry.space_group_name_H-M   'P 1'
#
loop_
_entity.id
_entity.type
_entity.pdbx_description
1 polymer ?
#
loop_
_entity_poly.entity_id
_entity_poly.type
_entity_poly.pdbx_seq_one_letter_code
_entity_poly.pdbx_strand_id
1 'polypeptide(L)'
;IKDLDGILNDYPYADPRWTLEYLAGSLPSHPTRGVRAGYVVTMYASCWYAVSGRIRTSSVLDSMIEGLEGVLPQLGDGTCAHAPDEHPETGFDAAGTAADGIRLRSPGGRACHAAWHDEDRLPVRNWLCPAFLRGLAETALGELRQGRETLFGSRDTARLDAEFLRPDGRIDIGSLTALIEDNQFDEHRDVQEAGLWAARRYAALAADADPVERTVPLLIATWCVEIVEMPYGVAKDIRDILSTVDADPTEDQCAHGDAHPTENRDLQQHLNHLYAPAEFAEPADVSAPDAWLCPRHLAIAARHAIEEINEKFEDEDEYAAEDEDDPETTSAD
;
A
#
# COMPACT_ATOMS: atom_id res chain seq x y z
N ILE A 1 7.63 23.33 -8.00
CA ILE A 1 6.60 23.33 -9.08
C ILE A 1 6.91 22.24 -10.07
N LYS A 2 8.07 22.22 -10.74
CA LYS A 2 8.41 21.16 -11.71
C LYS A 2 8.40 19.75 -11.10
N ASP A 3 8.92 19.60 -9.88
CA ASP A 3 8.93 18.29 -9.20
C ASP A 3 7.50 17.85 -8.88
N LEU A 4 6.70 18.74 -8.29
CA LEU A 4 5.29 18.48 -8.00
C LEU A 4 4.43 18.23 -9.25
N ASP A 5 4.70 18.94 -10.35
CA ASP A 5 4.04 18.73 -11.64
C ASP A 5 4.36 17.35 -12.21
N GLY A 6 5.61 16.90 -12.11
CA GLY A 6 6.01 15.53 -12.46
C GLY A 6 5.26 14.49 -11.62
N ILE A 7 5.24 14.66 -10.29
CA ILE A 7 4.51 13.79 -9.37
C ILE A 7 3.02 13.71 -9.76
N LEU A 8 2.37 14.86 -9.95
CA LEU A 8 0.92 14.93 -10.19
C LEU A 8 0.50 14.49 -11.59
N ASN A 9 1.46 14.26 -12.49
CA ASN A 9 1.23 13.64 -13.80
C ASN A 9 1.80 12.21 -13.88
N ASP A 10 2.21 11.63 -12.75
CA ASP A 10 2.79 10.29 -12.67
C ASP A 10 4.12 10.10 -13.45
N TYR A 11 4.90 11.17 -13.53
CA TYR A 11 6.25 11.21 -14.10
C TYR A 11 7.21 11.97 -13.16
N PRO A 12 7.45 11.48 -11.93
CA PRO A 12 8.35 12.14 -10.99
C PRO A 12 9.79 12.18 -11.53
N TYR A 13 10.46 13.33 -11.40
CA TYR A 13 11.86 13.51 -11.81
C TYR A 13 12.86 13.07 -10.73
N ALA A 14 12.42 13.09 -9.48
CA ALA A 14 13.17 12.70 -8.30
C ALA A 14 12.24 11.95 -7.34
N ASP A 15 12.78 11.41 -6.27
CA ASP A 15 11.99 10.74 -5.23
C ASP A 15 10.86 11.68 -4.72
N PRO A 16 9.58 11.29 -4.92
CA PRO A 16 8.44 12.10 -4.52
C PRO A 16 8.33 12.31 -3.01
N ARG A 17 8.89 11.40 -2.18
CA ARG A 17 8.84 11.46 -0.70
C ARG A 17 9.25 12.83 -0.18
N TRP A 18 10.47 13.26 -0.54
CA TRP A 18 11.03 14.53 -0.08
C TRP A 18 10.17 15.74 -0.43
N THR A 19 9.55 15.72 -1.61
CA THR A 19 8.70 16.83 -2.05
C THR A 19 7.41 16.86 -1.24
N LEU A 20 6.79 15.71 -1.00
CA LEU A 20 5.53 15.60 -0.26
C LEU A 20 5.73 15.91 1.23
N GLU A 21 6.77 15.38 1.87
CA GLU A 21 7.11 15.69 3.27
C GLU A 21 7.43 17.17 3.46
N TYR A 22 8.23 17.74 2.56
CA TYR A 22 8.52 19.17 2.60
C TYR A 22 7.24 20.00 2.48
N LEU A 23 6.31 19.62 1.61
CA LEU A 23 5.04 20.30 1.47
C LEU A 23 4.20 20.19 2.76
N ALA A 24 4.16 19.01 3.38
CA ALA A 24 3.46 18.74 4.62
C ALA A 24 3.98 19.58 5.80
N GLY A 25 5.30 19.69 5.96
CA GLY A 25 5.94 20.45 7.04
C GLY A 25 6.01 21.97 6.81
N SER A 26 5.62 22.47 5.63
CA SER A 26 5.87 23.86 5.24
C SER A 26 4.92 24.93 5.82
N LEU A 27 4.03 24.60 6.75
CA LEU A 27 3.08 25.55 7.33
C LEU A 27 3.71 26.34 8.51
N PRO A 28 3.89 27.68 8.41
CA PRO A 28 4.37 28.47 9.53
C PRO A 28 3.35 28.52 10.67
N SER A 29 3.79 28.69 11.93
CA SER A 29 2.91 28.74 13.11
C SER A 29 1.84 29.84 13.06
N HIS A 30 2.09 30.92 12.31
CA HIS A 30 1.14 32.03 12.13
C HIS A 30 0.98 32.36 10.64
N PRO A 31 0.29 31.50 9.87
CA PRO A 31 0.20 31.64 8.43
C PRO A 31 -0.79 32.76 8.07
N THR A 32 -0.41 33.60 7.11
CA THR A 32 -1.38 34.50 6.48
C THR A 32 -2.51 33.70 5.82
N ARG A 33 -3.67 34.32 5.55
CA ARG A 33 -4.78 33.63 4.87
C ARG A 33 -4.37 32.98 3.55
N GLY A 34 -3.54 33.67 2.75
CA GLY A 34 -3.04 33.13 1.48
C GLY A 34 -2.08 31.96 1.65
N VAL A 35 -1.18 32.02 2.64
CA VAL A 35 -0.26 30.90 2.96
C VAL A 35 -1.05 29.66 3.38
N ARG A 36 -2.04 29.84 4.26
CA ARG A 36 -2.93 28.76 4.71
C ARG A 36 -3.75 28.15 3.57
N ALA A 37 -4.33 28.98 2.72
CA ALA A 37 -5.08 28.53 1.55
C ALA A 37 -4.17 27.73 0.59
N GLY A 38 -3.01 28.29 0.27
CA GLY A 38 -2.04 27.62 -0.59
C GLY A 38 -1.40 26.37 0.02
N TYR A 39 -1.44 26.22 1.35
CA TYR A 39 -1.07 24.99 2.02
C TYR A 39 -2.13 23.91 1.77
N VAL A 40 -3.36 24.15 2.22
CA VAL A 40 -4.50 23.21 2.11
C VAL A 40 -4.74 22.78 0.67
N VAL A 41 -4.77 23.71 -0.28
CA VAL A 41 -5.02 23.40 -1.70
C VAL A 41 -3.93 22.50 -2.28
N THR A 42 -2.66 22.71 -1.90
CA THR A 42 -1.57 21.83 -2.33
C THR A 42 -1.67 20.45 -1.67
N MET A 43 -1.98 20.37 -0.38
CA MET A 43 -2.17 19.09 0.31
C MET A 43 -3.29 18.25 -0.32
N TYR A 44 -4.44 18.89 -0.59
CA TYR A 44 -5.56 18.27 -1.29
C TYR A 44 -5.21 17.85 -2.71
N ALA A 45 -4.47 18.67 -3.46
CA ALA A 45 -4.07 18.29 -4.82
C ALA A 45 -3.10 17.09 -4.84
N SER A 46 -2.34 16.87 -3.77
CA SER A 46 -1.31 15.83 -3.69
C SER A 46 -1.73 14.55 -2.97
N CYS A 47 -2.86 14.55 -2.25
CA CYS A 47 -3.26 13.39 -1.45
C CYS A 47 -3.49 12.13 -2.30
N TRP A 48 -4.07 12.26 -3.50
CA TRP A 48 -4.30 11.13 -4.39
C TRP A 48 -3.00 10.36 -4.71
N TYR A 49 -1.89 11.08 -4.93
CA TYR A 49 -0.61 10.45 -5.26
C TYR A 49 -0.02 9.77 -4.02
N ALA A 50 -0.13 10.42 -2.86
CA ALA A 50 0.33 9.86 -1.59
C ALA A 50 -0.38 8.52 -1.27
N VAL A 51 -1.68 8.41 -1.55
CA VAL A 51 -2.46 7.19 -1.29
C VAL A 51 -2.45 6.19 -2.46
N SER A 52 -1.70 6.45 -3.53
CA SER A 52 -1.71 5.63 -4.75
C SER A 52 -0.92 4.32 -4.65
N GLY A 53 -0.22 4.07 -3.54
CA GLY A 53 0.71 2.94 -3.40
C GLY A 53 2.11 3.18 -3.98
N ARG A 54 2.32 4.29 -4.71
CA ARG A 54 3.64 4.69 -5.22
C ARG A 54 4.59 5.20 -4.14
N ILE A 55 4.02 5.65 -3.02
CA ILE A 55 4.77 6.02 -1.83
C ILE A 55 4.78 4.81 -0.91
N ARG A 56 5.99 4.31 -0.63
CA ARG A 56 6.19 3.12 0.19
C ARG A 56 6.53 3.41 1.64
N THR A 57 6.63 4.69 2.03
CA THR A 57 6.88 5.09 3.42
C THR A 57 5.66 5.73 4.07
N SER A 58 5.30 5.30 5.27
CA SER A 58 4.15 5.81 6.03
C SER A 58 4.38 7.24 6.54
N SER A 59 5.65 7.62 6.78
CA SER A 59 6.10 8.96 7.20
C SER A 59 5.48 10.10 6.39
N VAL A 60 5.29 9.89 5.08
CA VAL A 60 4.71 10.89 4.17
C VAL A 60 3.25 11.13 4.51
N LEU A 61 2.47 10.05 4.64
CA LEU A 61 1.05 10.14 4.96
C LEU A 61 0.87 10.71 6.37
N ASP A 62 1.70 10.30 7.32
CA ASP A 62 1.66 10.80 8.70
C ASP A 62 1.97 12.29 8.77
N SER A 63 3.05 12.73 8.12
CA SER A 63 3.36 14.16 7.98
C SER A 63 2.21 14.94 7.35
N MET A 64 1.58 14.39 6.31
CA MET A 64 0.46 15.04 5.62
C MET A 64 -0.81 15.11 6.49
N ILE A 65 -1.10 14.05 7.25
CA ILE A 65 -2.20 13.94 8.20
C ILE A 65 -2.01 14.98 9.32
N GLU A 66 -0.86 14.96 9.99
CA GLU A 66 -0.52 15.89 11.07
C GLU A 66 -0.62 17.35 10.62
N GLY A 67 -0.10 17.63 9.43
CA GLY A 67 -0.14 18.96 8.83
C GLY A 67 -1.57 19.47 8.57
N LEU A 68 -2.46 18.60 8.09
CA LEU A 68 -3.88 18.92 7.91
C LEU A 68 -4.62 19.06 9.24
N GLU A 69 -4.32 18.20 10.22
CA GLU A 69 -4.86 18.30 11.57
C GLU A 69 -4.45 19.62 12.26
N GLY A 70 -3.21 20.07 12.05
CA GLY A 70 -2.71 21.34 12.58
C GLY A 70 -3.36 22.58 11.95
N VAL A 71 -3.82 22.50 10.70
CA VAL A 71 -4.44 23.65 10.01
C VAL A 71 -5.96 23.74 10.26
N LEU A 72 -6.65 22.61 10.44
CA LEU A 72 -8.11 22.53 10.58
C LEU A 72 -8.68 23.43 11.70
N PRO A 73 -8.13 23.49 12.93
CA PRO A 73 -8.62 24.38 13.98
C PRO A 73 -8.58 25.86 13.60
N GLN A 74 -7.71 26.22 12.67
CA GLN A 74 -7.51 27.60 12.27
C GLN A 74 -8.44 28.06 11.14
N LEU A 75 -9.24 27.16 10.56
CA LEU A 75 -10.22 27.45 9.51
C LEU A 75 -11.60 27.81 10.09
N GLY A 76 -11.91 27.33 11.31
CA GLY A 76 -13.16 27.59 12.03
C GLY A 76 -14.37 26.85 11.43
N ASP A 77 -15.42 26.65 12.22
CA ASP A 77 -16.54 25.75 11.86
C ASP A 77 -17.72 26.46 11.16
N GLY A 78 -17.45 27.63 10.58
CA GLY A 78 -18.49 28.49 10.01
C GLY A 78 -18.90 28.11 8.59
N THR A 79 -20.18 28.25 8.28
CA THR A 79 -20.67 28.29 6.90
C THR A 79 -20.24 29.59 6.21
N CYS A 80 -20.02 29.56 4.90
CA CYS A 80 -19.81 30.78 4.11
C CYS A 80 -21.08 31.22 3.38
N ALA A 81 -21.13 32.48 2.98
CA ALA A 81 -22.24 33.05 2.19
C ALA A 81 -22.14 32.74 0.69
N HIS A 82 -21.06 32.10 0.22
CA HIS A 82 -20.87 31.75 -1.18
C HIS A 82 -21.89 30.68 -1.60
N ALA A 83 -22.39 30.80 -2.83
CA ALA A 83 -23.13 29.73 -3.49
C ALA A 83 -22.19 28.57 -3.86
N PRO A 84 -22.70 27.34 -4.07
CA PRO A 84 -21.86 26.19 -4.40
C PRO A 84 -20.97 26.39 -5.64
N ASP A 85 -21.46 27.10 -6.65
CA ASP A 85 -20.76 27.46 -7.91
C ASP A 85 -19.80 28.64 -7.76
N GLU A 86 -19.78 29.30 -6.59
CA GLU A 86 -18.81 30.35 -6.28
C GLU A 86 -17.55 29.78 -5.60
N HIS A 87 -17.45 28.48 -5.36
CA HIS A 87 -16.20 27.85 -4.93
C HIS A 87 -15.42 27.28 -6.12
N PRO A 88 -14.07 27.33 -6.09
CA PRO A 88 -13.25 26.72 -7.13
C PRO A 88 -13.59 25.25 -7.31
N GLU A 89 -13.76 24.83 -8.56
CA GLU A 89 -13.82 23.42 -8.91
C GLU A 89 -12.44 22.79 -8.72
N THR A 90 -12.38 21.71 -7.97
CA THR A 90 -11.15 20.95 -7.71
C THR A 90 -11.42 19.48 -8.00
N GLY A 91 -10.50 18.79 -8.69
CA GLY A 91 -10.58 17.32 -8.84
C GLY A 91 -10.26 16.76 -10.23
N PHE A 92 -10.41 17.52 -11.32
CA PHE A 92 -10.09 17.01 -12.68
C PHE A 92 -8.63 17.25 -13.10
N ASP A 93 -7.97 18.26 -12.52
CA ASP A 93 -6.58 18.62 -12.80
C ASP A 93 -5.83 18.86 -11.48
N ALA A 94 -5.22 17.80 -10.95
CA ALA A 94 -4.45 17.86 -9.72
C ALA A 94 -3.24 18.80 -9.87
N ALA A 95 -2.55 18.76 -11.01
CA ALA A 95 -1.38 19.60 -11.27
C ALA A 95 -1.75 21.09 -11.32
N GLY A 96 -2.83 21.45 -12.01
CA GLY A 96 -3.39 22.80 -12.03
C GLY A 96 -3.83 23.27 -10.64
N THR A 97 -4.53 22.41 -9.90
CA THR A 97 -4.95 22.70 -8.52
C THR A 97 -3.74 22.96 -7.61
N ALA A 98 -2.68 22.15 -7.71
CA ALA A 98 -1.45 22.36 -6.95
C ALA A 98 -0.72 23.64 -7.34
N ALA A 99 -0.67 23.96 -8.64
CA ALA A 99 -0.08 25.21 -9.13
C ALA A 99 -0.82 26.44 -8.57
N ASP A 100 -2.15 26.36 -8.44
CA ASP A 100 -2.97 27.40 -7.82
C ASP A 100 -2.68 27.51 -6.33
N GLY A 101 -2.60 26.38 -5.61
CA GLY A 101 -2.13 26.33 -4.23
C GLY A 101 -0.78 27.05 -4.04
N ILE A 102 0.21 26.74 -4.87
CA ILE A 102 1.54 27.37 -4.80
C ILE A 102 1.47 28.88 -5.04
N ARG A 103 0.68 29.34 -6.02
CA ARG A 103 0.48 30.78 -6.30
C ARG A 103 -0.14 31.50 -5.10
N LEU A 104 -1.07 30.88 -4.39
CA LEU A 104 -1.74 31.48 -3.23
C LEU A 104 -0.77 31.80 -2.08
N ARG A 105 0.34 31.06 -1.95
CA ARG A 105 1.30 31.20 -0.83
C ARG A 105 2.02 32.54 -0.79
N SER A 106 2.16 33.27 -1.90
CA SER A 106 2.87 34.55 -1.93
C SER A 106 2.01 35.71 -2.44
N PRO A 107 2.26 36.96 -2.01
CA PRO A 107 1.58 38.14 -2.57
C PRO A 107 1.76 38.26 -4.09
N GLY A 108 2.98 38.02 -4.59
CA GLY A 108 3.27 38.05 -6.03
C GLY A 108 2.54 36.94 -6.80
N GLY A 109 2.51 35.72 -6.27
CA GLY A 109 1.77 34.61 -6.87
C GLY A 109 0.26 34.87 -6.94
N ARG A 110 -0.34 35.48 -5.90
CA ARG A 110 -1.75 35.91 -5.91
C ARG A 110 -2.01 37.00 -6.94
N ALA A 111 -1.09 37.95 -7.11
CA ALA A 111 -1.20 38.96 -8.15
C ALA A 111 -1.14 38.33 -9.56
N CYS A 112 -0.23 37.38 -9.78
CA CYS A 112 -0.16 36.61 -11.02
C CYS A 112 -1.45 35.82 -11.27
N HIS A 113 -1.97 35.13 -10.25
CA HIS A 113 -3.24 34.39 -10.32
C HIS A 113 -4.41 35.31 -10.71
N ALA A 114 -4.46 36.53 -10.18
CA ALA A 114 -5.52 37.49 -10.51
C ALA A 114 -5.35 38.12 -11.91
N ALA A 115 -4.13 38.16 -12.44
CA ALA A 115 -3.83 38.76 -13.74
C ALA A 115 -4.00 37.79 -14.93
N TRP A 116 -4.09 36.49 -14.67
CA TRP A 116 -4.39 35.49 -15.69
C TRP A 116 -5.85 35.61 -16.07
N HIS A 117 -6.10 36.12 -17.28
CA HIS A 117 -7.45 36.24 -17.84
C HIS A 117 -7.87 34.91 -18.44
N ASP A 118 -8.66 34.18 -17.67
CA ASP A 118 -9.41 33.02 -18.10
C ASP A 118 -10.86 33.24 -17.63
N GLU A 119 -11.82 33.17 -18.55
CA GLU A 119 -13.22 33.55 -18.29
C GLU A 119 -13.86 32.65 -17.23
N ASP A 120 -13.34 31.42 -17.08
CA ASP A 120 -13.83 30.43 -16.14
C ASP A 120 -13.11 30.47 -14.79
N ARG A 121 -12.12 31.35 -14.61
CA ARG A 121 -11.29 31.36 -13.41
C ARG A 121 -11.84 32.26 -12.31
N LEU A 122 -12.18 31.64 -11.18
CA LEU A 122 -12.73 32.36 -10.03
C LEU A 122 -11.72 33.33 -9.38
N PRO A 123 -12.20 34.43 -8.77
CA PRO A 123 -11.34 35.39 -8.07
C PRO A 123 -10.57 34.77 -6.90
N VAL A 124 -9.37 35.31 -6.62
CA VAL A 124 -8.51 34.86 -5.49
C VAL A 124 -9.26 34.80 -4.16
N ARG A 125 -10.22 35.70 -3.90
CA ARG A 125 -10.99 35.71 -2.64
C ARG A 125 -11.79 34.41 -2.41
N ASN A 126 -12.21 33.74 -3.49
CA ASN A 126 -13.00 32.51 -3.42
C ASN A 126 -12.11 31.36 -2.92
N TRP A 127 -10.86 31.30 -3.39
CA TRP A 127 -9.82 30.39 -2.88
C TRP A 127 -9.40 30.65 -1.43
N LEU A 128 -9.73 31.82 -0.87
CA LEU A 128 -9.42 32.18 0.52
C LEU A 128 -10.59 31.92 1.48
N CYS A 129 -11.70 31.35 1.00
CA CYS A 129 -12.87 31.05 1.80
C CYS A 129 -12.56 29.96 2.85
N PRO A 130 -12.70 30.22 4.17
CA PRO A 130 -12.37 29.23 5.19
C PRO A 130 -13.23 27.96 5.13
N ALA A 131 -14.52 28.09 4.80
CA ALA A 131 -15.43 26.95 4.68
C ALA A 131 -15.05 26.02 3.52
N PHE A 132 -14.67 26.59 2.37
CA PHE A 132 -14.16 25.84 1.23
C PHE A 132 -12.88 25.08 1.58
N LEU A 133 -11.91 25.79 2.17
CA LEU A 133 -10.63 25.19 2.57
C LEU A 133 -10.82 24.10 3.62
N ARG A 134 -11.77 24.27 4.55
CA ARG A 134 -12.12 23.22 5.52
C ARG A 134 -12.60 21.97 4.80
N GLY A 135 -13.51 22.09 3.85
CA GLY A 135 -14.00 20.96 3.06
C GLY A 135 -12.88 20.23 2.32
N LEU A 136 -11.95 20.96 1.69
CA LEU A 136 -10.77 20.34 1.05
C LEU A 136 -9.88 19.61 2.05
N ALA A 137 -9.60 20.23 3.20
CA ALA A 137 -8.76 19.64 4.24
C ALA A 137 -9.39 18.39 4.84
N GLU A 138 -10.71 18.40 5.08
CA GLU A 138 -11.45 17.23 5.60
C GLU A 138 -11.49 16.09 4.60
N THR A 139 -11.71 16.37 3.31
CA THR A 139 -11.66 15.36 2.25
C THR A 139 -10.26 14.75 2.15
N ALA A 140 -9.21 15.58 2.03
CA ALA A 140 -7.83 15.10 1.95
C ALA A 140 -7.44 14.28 3.18
N LEU A 141 -7.82 14.73 4.38
CA LEU A 141 -7.54 14.01 5.62
C LEU A 141 -8.26 12.65 5.68
N GLY A 142 -9.50 12.58 5.20
CA GLY A 142 -10.25 11.33 5.08
C GLY A 142 -9.57 10.35 4.13
N GLU A 143 -9.17 10.81 2.95
CA GLU A 143 -8.45 10.01 1.95
C GLU A 143 -7.10 9.53 2.47
N LEU A 144 -6.31 10.41 3.09
CA LEU A 144 -4.99 10.05 3.64
C LEU A 144 -5.09 9.02 4.75
N ARG A 145 -6.05 9.16 5.68
CA ARG A 145 -6.25 8.16 6.75
C ARG A 145 -6.69 6.81 6.19
N GLN A 146 -7.60 6.81 5.21
CA GLN A 146 -8.02 5.58 4.53
C GLN A 146 -6.85 4.94 3.77
N GLY A 147 -6.05 5.75 3.07
CA GLY A 147 -4.86 5.31 2.35
C GLY A 147 -3.82 4.72 3.30
N ARG A 148 -3.58 5.38 4.44
CA ARG A 148 -2.67 4.90 5.48
C ARG A 148 -3.08 3.52 5.98
N GLU A 149 -4.35 3.34 6.31
CA GLU A 149 -4.89 2.04 6.73
C GLU A 149 -4.80 0.99 5.61
N THR A 150 -5.07 1.38 4.36
CA THR A 150 -5.08 0.46 3.22
C THR A 150 -3.67 -0.03 2.87
N LEU A 151 -2.67 0.85 3.00
CA LEU A 151 -1.29 0.60 2.60
C LEU A 151 -0.43 0.01 3.71
N PHE A 152 -0.61 0.49 4.94
CA PHE A 152 0.26 0.18 6.09
C PHE A 152 -0.49 -0.51 7.24
N GLY A 153 -1.83 -0.51 7.21
CA GLY A 153 -2.66 -1.15 8.23
C GLY A 153 -2.75 -2.66 8.09
N SER A 154 -3.23 -3.31 9.15
CA SER A 154 -3.48 -4.76 9.16
C SER A 154 -4.76 -5.08 8.40
N ARG A 155 -4.78 -6.23 7.71
CA ARG A 155 -6.00 -6.71 7.02
C ARG A 155 -6.65 -7.86 7.76
N ASP A 156 -7.97 -7.88 7.82
CA ASP A 156 -8.73 -9.05 8.24
C ASP A 156 -8.99 -9.96 7.03
N THR A 157 -8.54 -11.21 7.12
CA THR A 157 -8.72 -12.23 6.09
C THR A 157 -9.66 -13.36 6.53
N ALA A 158 -10.29 -13.26 7.71
CA ALA A 158 -11.14 -14.33 8.25
C ALA A 158 -12.34 -14.66 7.35
N ARG A 159 -12.83 -13.68 6.57
CA ARG A 159 -13.90 -13.89 5.58
C ARG A 159 -13.54 -14.94 4.53
N LEU A 160 -12.25 -15.06 4.21
CA LEU A 160 -11.75 -15.90 3.13
C LEU A 160 -11.81 -17.40 3.48
N ASP A 161 -11.97 -17.75 4.76
CA ASP A 161 -12.27 -19.14 5.14
C ASP A 161 -13.59 -19.62 4.52
N ALA A 162 -14.60 -18.75 4.41
CA ALA A 162 -15.88 -19.09 3.79
C ALA A 162 -15.79 -19.21 2.25
N GLU A 163 -14.73 -18.66 1.65
CA GLU A 163 -14.51 -18.64 0.20
C GLU A 163 -13.57 -19.76 -0.24
N PHE A 164 -12.50 -20.01 0.51
CA PHE A 164 -11.43 -20.93 0.15
C PHE A 164 -11.38 -22.21 0.96
N LEU A 165 -12.24 -22.40 1.97
CA LEU A 165 -12.35 -23.69 2.65
C LEU A 165 -13.61 -24.44 2.21
N ARG A 166 -13.42 -25.70 1.89
CA ARG A 166 -14.48 -26.68 1.68
C ARG A 166 -15.12 -27.04 3.03
N PRO A 167 -16.32 -27.63 3.04
CA PRO A 167 -17.00 -28.03 4.28
C PRO A 167 -16.22 -29.02 5.16
N ASP A 168 -15.25 -29.73 4.59
CA ASP A 168 -14.36 -30.66 5.30
C ASP A 168 -13.10 -29.96 5.88
N GLY A 169 -12.96 -28.64 5.71
CA GLY A 169 -11.85 -27.83 6.20
C GLY A 169 -10.62 -27.83 5.29
N ARG A 170 -10.68 -28.53 4.15
CA ARG A 170 -9.63 -28.49 3.12
C ARG A 170 -9.78 -27.27 2.22
N ILE A 171 -8.68 -26.81 1.66
CA ILE A 171 -8.59 -25.70 0.74
C ILE A 171 -9.31 -26.07 -0.56
N ASP A 172 -10.13 -25.16 -1.08
CA ASP A 172 -10.58 -25.20 -2.45
C ASP A 172 -9.50 -24.65 -3.38
N ILE A 173 -8.46 -25.47 -3.60
CA ILE A 173 -7.21 -25.05 -4.25
C ILE A 173 -7.44 -24.50 -5.67
N GLY A 174 -8.43 -25.03 -6.39
CA GLY A 174 -8.79 -24.55 -7.73
C GLY A 174 -9.33 -23.13 -7.71
N SER A 175 -10.24 -22.81 -6.79
CA SER A 175 -10.78 -21.45 -6.62
C SER A 175 -9.71 -20.46 -6.22
N LEU A 176 -8.85 -20.83 -5.26
CA LEU A 176 -7.78 -19.97 -4.77
C LEU A 176 -6.73 -19.66 -5.84
N THR A 177 -6.22 -20.68 -6.53
CA THR A 177 -5.19 -20.47 -7.56
C THR A 177 -5.75 -19.81 -8.83
N ALA A 178 -7.02 -20.02 -9.16
CA ALA A 178 -7.68 -19.30 -10.26
C ALA A 178 -7.83 -17.81 -9.96
N LEU A 179 -8.20 -17.42 -8.73
CA LEU A 179 -8.24 -16.02 -8.32
C LEU A 179 -6.88 -15.35 -8.54
N ILE A 180 -5.80 -16.01 -8.13
CA ILE A 180 -4.44 -15.46 -8.25
C ILE A 180 -4.05 -15.31 -9.73
N GLU A 181 -4.23 -16.36 -10.53
CA GLU A 181 -3.86 -16.34 -11.95
C GLU A 181 -4.63 -15.27 -12.75
N ASP A 182 -5.94 -15.17 -12.52
CA ASP A 182 -6.82 -14.25 -13.25
C ASP A 182 -6.52 -12.77 -12.95
N ASN A 183 -5.80 -12.48 -11.85
CA ASN A 183 -5.60 -11.13 -11.34
C ASN A 183 -4.12 -10.79 -11.10
N GLN A 184 -3.18 -11.58 -11.61
CA GLN A 184 -1.73 -11.40 -11.37
C GLN A 184 -1.14 -10.09 -11.93
N PHE A 185 -1.86 -9.39 -12.82
CA PHE A 185 -1.41 -8.13 -13.42
C PHE A 185 -2.16 -6.90 -12.92
N ASP A 186 -3.15 -7.10 -12.06
CA ASP A 186 -3.98 -6.03 -11.52
C ASP A 186 -3.65 -5.82 -10.04
N GLU A 187 -3.67 -4.57 -9.57
CA GLU A 187 -3.52 -4.20 -8.15
C GLU A 187 -4.78 -4.57 -7.34
N HIS A 188 -5.26 -5.81 -7.51
CA HIS A 188 -6.50 -6.28 -6.92
C HIS A 188 -6.28 -6.70 -5.47
N ARG A 189 -6.99 -5.99 -4.60
CA ARG A 189 -7.08 -6.24 -3.16
C ARG A 189 -7.34 -7.71 -2.81
N ASP A 190 -8.15 -8.41 -3.61
CA ASP A 190 -8.50 -9.81 -3.34
C ASP A 190 -7.30 -10.76 -3.46
N VAL A 191 -6.37 -10.54 -4.40
CA VAL A 191 -5.16 -11.38 -4.52
C VAL A 191 -4.18 -11.09 -3.38
N GLN A 192 -4.04 -9.82 -3.01
CA GLN A 192 -3.23 -9.42 -1.85
C GLN A 192 -3.74 -10.08 -0.56
N GLU A 193 -5.07 -10.07 -0.36
CA GLU A 193 -5.70 -10.75 0.79
C GLU A 193 -5.61 -12.27 0.70
N ALA A 194 -5.64 -12.87 -0.50
CA ALA A 194 -5.44 -14.30 -0.70
C ALA A 194 -4.02 -14.77 -0.32
N GLY A 195 -2.98 -14.02 -0.71
CA GLY A 195 -1.60 -14.30 -0.30
C GLY A 195 -1.42 -14.22 1.22
N LEU A 196 -1.97 -13.18 1.85
CA LEU A 196 -1.96 -13.02 3.30
C LEU A 196 -2.74 -14.13 4.02
N TRP A 197 -3.91 -14.49 3.50
CA TRP A 197 -4.70 -15.60 4.02
C TRP A 197 -3.91 -16.92 3.97
N ALA A 198 -3.22 -17.19 2.86
CA ALA A 198 -2.42 -18.40 2.70
C ALA A 198 -1.27 -18.45 3.72
N ALA A 199 -0.57 -17.33 3.93
CA ALA A 199 0.47 -17.23 4.97
C ALA A 199 -0.12 -17.51 6.36
N ARG A 200 -1.25 -16.89 6.72
CA ARG A 200 -1.92 -17.11 8.02
C ARG A 200 -2.41 -18.53 8.19
N ARG A 201 -2.90 -19.16 7.10
CA ARG A 201 -3.31 -20.57 7.10
C ARG A 201 -2.12 -21.49 7.39
N TYR A 202 -0.96 -21.26 6.78
CA TYR A 202 0.28 -21.95 7.10
C TYR A 202 0.61 -21.83 8.59
N ALA A 203 0.57 -20.61 9.14
CA ALA A 203 0.91 -20.34 10.54
C ALA A 203 -0.08 -20.98 11.53
N ALA A 204 -1.37 -21.07 11.16
CA ALA A 204 -2.43 -21.64 11.99
C ALA A 204 -2.43 -23.18 12.02
N LEU A 205 -1.82 -23.83 11.03
CA LEU A 205 -1.72 -25.29 10.99
C LEU A 205 -0.65 -25.78 11.98
N ALA A 206 -0.95 -26.88 12.67
CA ALA A 206 0.01 -27.53 13.56
C ALA A 206 1.22 -28.06 12.75
N ALA A 207 2.37 -28.21 13.43
CA ALA A 207 3.58 -28.73 12.79
C ALA A 207 3.45 -30.19 12.31
N ASP A 208 2.54 -30.95 12.93
CA ASP A 208 2.21 -32.34 12.60
C ASP A 208 0.96 -32.48 11.71
N ALA A 209 0.42 -31.37 11.18
CA ALA A 209 -0.61 -31.40 10.16
C ALA A 209 -0.12 -32.13 8.89
N ASP A 210 -1.06 -32.48 8.01
CA ASP A 210 -0.71 -33.07 6.71
C ASP A 210 0.31 -32.17 5.98
N PRO A 211 1.45 -32.73 5.52
CA PRO A 211 2.51 -31.93 4.90
C PRO A 211 2.04 -31.13 3.68
N VAL A 212 1.13 -31.67 2.87
CA VAL A 212 0.59 -30.98 1.69
C VAL A 212 -0.31 -29.82 2.11
N GLU A 213 -1.17 -30.04 3.12
CA GLU A 213 -2.01 -28.99 3.71
C GLU A 213 -1.21 -27.82 4.27
N ARG A 214 0.00 -28.08 4.77
CA ARG A 214 0.91 -27.04 5.28
C ARG A 214 1.74 -26.40 4.15
N THR A 215 2.29 -27.19 3.23
CA THR A 215 3.19 -26.71 2.18
C THR A 215 2.50 -25.84 1.15
N VAL A 216 1.28 -26.19 0.72
CA VAL A 216 0.60 -25.46 -0.36
C VAL A 216 0.29 -24.00 0.01
N PRO A 217 -0.26 -23.68 1.20
CA PRO A 217 -0.44 -22.29 1.61
C PRO A 217 0.87 -21.48 1.68
N LEU A 218 1.98 -22.10 2.09
CA LEU A 218 3.28 -21.44 2.10
C LEU A 218 3.71 -21.05 0.69
N LEU A 219 3.62 -21.98 -0.27
CA LEU A 219 3.98 -21.75 -1.67
C LEU A 219 3.06 -20.72 -2.35
N ILE A 220 1.78 -20.67 -1.96
CA ILE A 220 0.85 -19.64 -2.42
C ILE A 220 1.25 -18.26 -1.89
N ALA A 221 1.61 -18.17 -0.61
CA ALA A 221 2.07 -16.91 -0.03
C ALA A 221 3.34 -16.39 -0.73
N THR A 222 4.33 -17.26 -0.98
CA THR A 222 5.55 -16.86 -1.70
C THR A 222 5.26 -16.49 -3.14
N TRP A 223 4.41 -17.25 -3.84
CA TRP A 223 3.98 -16.92 -5.20
C TRP A 223 3.35 -15.53 -5.27
N CYS A 224 2.40 -15.22 -4.37
CA CYS A 224 1.77 -13.91 -4.35
C CYS A 224 2.76 -12.76 -4.12
N VAL A 225 3.81 -12.94 -3.31
CA VAL A 225 4.85 -11.92 -3.11
C VAL A 225 5.62 -11.61 -4.40
N GLU A 226 5.86 -12.62 -5.23
CA GLU A 226 6.59 -12.49 -6.49
C GLU A 226 5.77 -11.79 -7.57
N ILE A 227 4.49 -12.15 -7.70
CA ILE A 227 3.67 -11.71 -8.84
C ILE A 227 2.76 -10.50 -8.56
N VAL A 228 2.52 -10.15 -7.30
CA VAL A 228 1.56 -9.10 -6.93
C VAL A 228 2.26 -7.96 -6.24
N GLU A 229 1.91 -6.72 -6.62
CA GLU A 229 2.32 -5.54 -5.84
C GLU A 229 1.55 -5.54 -4.51
N MET A 230 2.26 -5.82 -3.44
CA MET A 230 1.72 -5.90 -2.08
C MET A 230 1.87 -4.57 -1.36
N PRO A 231 0.84 -4.07 -0.66
CA PRO A 231 1.02 -2.95 0.24
C PRO A 231 1.84 -3.36 1.47
N TYR A 232 2.59 -2.42 2.05
CA TYR A 232 3.55 -2.70 3.12
C TYR A 232 2.94 -3.50 4.27
N GLY A 233 1.75 -3.12 4.78
CA GLY A 233 1.12 -3.81 5.90
C GLY A 233 0.83 -5.29 5.62
N VAL A 234 0.49 -5.61 4.36
CA VAL A 234 0.29 -7.00 3.91
C VAL A 234 1.62 -7.73 3.76
N ALA A 235 2.60 -7.10 3.10
CA ALA A 235 3.92 -7.68 2.89
C ALA A 235 4.63 -7.97 4.22
N LYS A 236 4.55 -7.04 5.17
CA LYS A 236 5.09 -7.19 6.53
C LYS A 236 4.49 -8.38 7.26
N ASP A 237 3.16 -8.52 7.28
CA ASP A 237 2.50 -9.66 7.92
C ASP A 237 2.94 -11.00 7.29
N ILE A 238 3.06 -11.04 5.96
CA ILE A 238 3.55 -12.23 5.24
C ILE A 238 5.00 -12.51 5.63
N ARG A 239 5.89 -11.51 5.61
CA ARG A 239 7.30 -11.63 6.02
C ARG A 239 7.43 -12.17 7.44
N ASP A 240 6.67 -11.62 8.38
CA ASP A 240 6.72 -12.01 9.79
C ASP A 240 6.35 -13.51 9.94
N ILE A 241 5.39 -13.99 9.15
CA ILE A 241 5.02 -15.41 9.09
C ILE A 241 6.09 -16.26 8.41
N LEU A 242 6.58 -15.85 7.24
CA LEU A 242 7.60 -16.57 6.49
C LEU A 242 8.91 -16.72 7.28
N SER A 243 9.21 -15.75 8.15
CA SER A 243 10.37 -15.78 9.05
C SER A 243 10.30 -16.90 10.10
N THR A 244 9.14 -17.53 10.28
CA THR A 244 8.97 -18.70 11.15
C THR A 244 9.32 -20.03 10.47
N VAL A 245 9.52 -20.03 9.14
CA VAL A 245 9.99 -21.20 8.40
C VAL A 245 11.43 -21.49 8.83
N ASP A 246 11.73 -22.75 9.11
CA ASP A 246 13.08 -23.18 9.50
C ASP A 246 14.10 -22.82 8.40
N ALA A 247 14.99 -21.87 8.71
CA ALA A 247 15.95 -21.32 7.76
C ALA A 247 17.16 -22.24 7.53
N ASP A 248 17.36 -23.25 8.38
CA ASP A 248 18.50 -24.18 8.30
C ASP A 248 18.05 -25.65 8.35
N PRO A 249 17.30 -26.10 7.33
CA PRO A 249 16.95 -27.51 7.21
C PRO A 249 18.24 -28.30 7.00
N THR A 250 18.56 -29.16 7.98
CA THR A 250 19.75 -30.04 8.09
C THR A 250 20.54 -30.23 6.79
N GLU A 251 21.87 -30.00 6.84
CA GLU A 251 22.86 -30.09 5.74
C GLU A 251 22.93 -31.43 4.96
N ASP A 252 22.07 -32.40 5.26
CA ASP A 252 22.04 -33.67 4.55
C ASP A 252 21.54 -33.50 3.11
N GLN A 253 22.12 -34.26 2.18
CA GLN A 253 21.65 -34.30 0.80
C GLN A 253 20.17 -34.70 0.76
N CYS A 254 19.33 -33.90 0.08
CA CYS A 254 17.92 -34.20 -0.08
C CYS A 254 17.75 -35.57 -0.78
N ALA A 255 16.74 -36.34 -0.38
CA ALA A 255 16.51 -37.68 -0.92
C ALA A 255 16.26 -37.70 -2.45
N HIS A 256 15.75 -36.59 -2.99
CA HIS A 256 15.51 -36.35 -4.41
C HIS A 256 16.68 -35.60 -5.10
N GLY A 257 17.85 -35.49 -4.46
CA GLY A 257 18.98 -34.69 -4.93
C GLY A 257 18.66 -33.19 -4.97
N ASP A 258 19.32 -32.42 -5.83
CA ASP A 258 19.06 -30.99 -6.01
C ASP A 258 17.92 -30.68 -7.01
N ALA A 259 17.09 -31.67 -7.36
CA ALA A 259 15.97 -31.52 -8.30
C ALA A 259 14.74 -30.87 -7.62
N HIS A 260 14.90 -29.68 -7.06
CA HIS A 260 13.77 -28.90 -6.53
C HIS A 260 12.90 -28.34 -7.67
N PRO A 261 11.59 -28.17 -7.44
CA PRO A 261 10.74 -27.47 -8.37
C PRO A 261 11.31 -26.08 -8.68
N THR A 262 11.41 -25.75 -9.97
CA THR A 262 11.72 -24.39 -10.40
C THR A 262 10.43 -23.56 -10.44
N GLU A 263 10.52 -22.27 -10.13
CA GLU A 263 9.46 -21.29 -10.34
C GLU A 263 9.08 -21.29 -11.83
N ASN A 264 8.06 -22.07 -12.18
CA ASN A 264 7.70 -22.42 -13.54
C ASN A 264 6.50 -21.60 -14.00
N ARG A 265 6.42 -21.37 -15.32
CA ARG A 265 5.14 -21.15 -15.99
C ARG A 265 4.22 -22.31 -15.62
N ASP A 266 2.99 -22.03 -15.22
CA ASP A 266 1.96 -23.00 -14.78
C ASP A 266 2.01 -23.44 -13.30
N LEU A 267 2.59 -22.64 -12.40
CA LEU A 267 2.59 -22.92 -10.94
C LEU A 267 1.19 -23.26 -10.40
N GLN A 268 0.14 -22.61 -10.90
CA GLN A 268 -1.26 -22.96 -10.63
C GLN A 268 -1.55 -24.46 -10.83
N GLN A 269 -1.16 -25.02 -11.98
CA GLN A 269 -1.47 -26.41 -12.33
C GLN A 269 -0.69 -27.37 -11.43
N HIS A 270 0.57 -27.04 -11.12
CA HIS A 270 1.40 -27.83 -10.21
C HIS A 270 0.84 -27.86 -8.78
N LEU A 271 0.44 -26.70 -8.23
CA LEU A 271 -0.14 -26.63 -6.88
C LEU A 271 -1.50 -27.33 -6.80
N ASN A 272 -2.35 -27.16 -7.82
CA ASN A 272 -3.64 -27.84 -7.92
C ASN A 272 -3.47 -29.37 -7.92
N HIS A 273 -2.54 -29.89 -8.73
CA HIS A 273 -2.29 -31.32 -8.80
C HIS A 273 -1.61 -31.85 -7.53
N LEU A 274 -0.65 -31.13 -6.95
CA LEU A 274 -0.01 -31.50 -5.69
C LEU A 274 -1.03 -31.65 -4.55
N TYR A 275 -1.98 -30.71 -4.46
CA TYR A 275 -2.97 -30.68 -3.39
C TYR A 275 -4.12 -31.67 -3.59
N ALA A 276 -4.63 -31.78 -4.82
CA ALA A 276 -5.78 -32.62 -5.16
C ALA A 276 -5.55 -33.42 -6.45
N PRO A 277 -4.64 -34.42 -6.44
CA PRO A 277 -4.25 -35.15 -7.65
C PRO A 277 -5.37 -35.97 -8.28
N ALA A 278 -6.43 -36.28 -7.52
CA ALA A 278 -7.62 -36.96 -8.04
C ALA A 278 -8.60 -36.01 -8.76
N GLU A 279 -8.46 -34.70 -8.57
CA GLU A 279 -9.35 -33.67 -9.12
C GLU A 279 -8.69 -32.94 -10.30
N PHE A 280 -7.37 -32.80 -10.30
CA PHE A 280 -6.62 -32.06 -11.30
C PHE A 280 -5.64 -32.97 -12.07
N ALA A 281 -5.56 -32.76 -13.39
CA ALA A 281 -4.67 -33.50 -14.26
C ALA A 281 -3.20 -33.26 -13.90
N GLU A 282 -2.37 -34.28 -14.09
CA GLU A 282 -0.91 -34.19 -13.92
C GLU A 282 -0.33 -33.22 -14.96
N PRO A 283 0.37 -32.14 -14.55
CA PRO A 283 0.98 -31.20 -15.48
C PRO A 283 2.22 -31.81 -16.15
N ALA A 284 2.68 -31.19 -17.23
CA ALA A 284 3.95 -31.54 -17.84
C ALA A 284 5.11 -31.28 -16.86
N ASP A 285 6.16 -32.09 -16.93
CA ASP A 285 7.39 -31.90 -16.13
C ASP A 285 7.17 -31.82 -14.60
N VAL A 286 6.17 -32.54 -14.08
CA VAL A 286 5.86 -32.54 -12.64
C VAL A 286 7.06 -33.04 -11.81
N SER A 287 7.50 -32.23 -10.86
CA SER A 287 8.44 -32.68 -9.84
C SER A 287 7.77 -33.67 -8.90
N ALA A 288 8.54 -34.65 -8.38
CA ALA A 288 8.01 -35.61 -7.43
C ALA A 288 7.48 -34.90 -6.16
N PRO A 289 6.41 -35.41 -5.52
CA PRO A 289 5.80 -34.75 -4.35
C PRO A 289 6.78 -34.48 -3.20
N ASP A 290 7.76 -35.35 -2.98
CA ASP A 290 8.80 -35.19 -1.96
C ASP A 290 9.73 -34.00 -2.24
N ALA A 291 9.90 -33.59 -3.50
CA ALA A 291 10.65 -32.40 -3.87
C ALA A 291 9.92 -31.10 -3.52
N TRP A 292 8.58 -31.07 -3.66
CA TRP A 292 7.74 -29.94 -3.23
C TRP A 292 7.67 -29.82 -1.71
N LEU A 293 7.61 -30.95 -1.01
CA LEU A 293 7.54 -31.02 0.45
C LEU A 293 8.93 -30.87 1.12
N CYS A 294 9.99 -30.70 0.33
CA CYS A 294 11.36 -30.64 0.84
C CYS A 294 11.56 -29.39 1.73
N PRO A 295 11.98 -29.55 3.01
CA PRO A 295 12.25 -28.42 3.89
C PRO A 295 13.25 -27.41 3.31
N ARG A 296 14.26 -27.89 2.57
CA ARG A 296 15.24 -27.04 1.88
C ARG A 296 14.62 -26.20 0.78
N HIS A 297 13.68 -26.76 0.00
CA HIS A 297 12.93 -26.00 -1.00
C HIS A 297 12.09 -24.91 -0.34
N LEU A 298 11.33 -25.26 0.70
CA LEU A 298 10.46 -24.31 1.41
C LEU A 298 11.25 -23.18 2.08
N ALA A 299 12.42 -23.49 2.66
CA ALA A 299 13.32 -22.49 3.24
C ALA A 299 13.95 -21.57 2.18
N ILE A 300 14.19 -22.07 0.96
CA ILE A 300 14.66 -21.24 -0.16
C ILE A 300 13.53 -20.31 -0.64
N ALA A 301 12.32 -20.84 -0.86
CA ALA A 301 11.18 -20.04 -1.31
C ALA A 301 10.81 -18.95 -0.30
N ALA A 302 10.77 -19.29 1.00
CA ALA A 302 10.50 -18.32 2.05
C ALA A 302 11.56 -17.21 2.11
N ARG A 303 12.85 -17.55 2.00
CA ARG A 303 13.93 -16.56 1.98
C ARG A 303 13.86 -15.65 0.76
N HIS A 304 13.62 -16.21 -0.42
CA HIS A 304 13.47 -15.42 -1.65
C HIS A 304 12.34 -14.38 -1.50
N ALA A 305 11.17 -14.82 -1.02
CA ALA A 305 10.06 -13.90 -0.77
C ALA A 305 10.37 -12.84 0.31
N ILE A 306 11.10 -13.20 1.38
CA ILE A 306 11.54 -12.24 2.40
C ILE A 306 12.52 -11.21 1.82
N GLU A 307 13.49 -11.66 1.01
CA GLU A 307 14.46 -10.80 0.34
C GLU A 307 13.75 -9.81 -0.60
N GLU A 308 12.79 -10.27 -1.40
CA GLU A 308 11.94 -9.42 -2.25
C GLU A 308 11.15 -8.37 -1.45
N ILE A 309 10.57 -8.76 -0.30
CA ILE A 309 9.85 -7.80 0.56
C ILE A 309 10.82 -6.76 1.14
N ASN A 310 11.98 -7.19 1.65
CA ASN A 310 12.95 -6.29 2.26
C ASN A 310 13.53 -5.32 1.22
N GLU A 311 13.84 -5.77 0.00
CA GLU A 311 14.30 -4.88 -1.07
C GLU A 311 13.23 -3.85 -1.45
N LYS A 312 11.95 -4.25 -1.48
CA LYS A 312 10.85 -3.35 -1.83
C LYS A 312 10.57 -2.28 -0.77
N PHE A 313 10.86 -2.56 0.50
CA PHE A 313 10.42 -1.77 1.66
C PHE A 313 11.52 -1.35 2.64
N GLU A 314 12.79 -1.37 2.21
CA GLU A 314 13.96 -0.98 3.02
C GLU A 314 13.75 0.36 3.75
N ASP A 315 13.31 1.41 3.03
CA ASP A 315 13.06 2.74 3.59
C ASP A 315 12.00 2.76 4.71
N GLU A 316 10.97 1.91 4.62
CA GLU A 316 9.90 1.88 5.63
C GLU A 316 10.30 1.08 6.86
N ASP A 317 11.09 0.02 6.70
CA ASP A 317 11.63 -0.70 7.85
C ASP A 317 12.62 0.15 8.65
N GLU A 318 13.43 0.98 7.98
CA GLU A 318 14.28 1.98 8.65
C GLU A 318 13.43 2.97 9.45
N TYR A 319 12.35 3.50 8.86
CA TYR A 319 11.44 4.43 9.54
C TYR A 319 10.74 3.79 10.75
N ALA A 320 10.23 2.57 10.60
CA ALA A 320 9.56 1.86 11.69
C ALA A 320 10.52 1.57 12.86
N ALA A 321 11.79 1.25 12.59
CA ALA A 321 12.79 1.04 13.62
C ALA A 321 13.14 2.34 14.38
N GLU A 322 13.16 3.49 13.69
CA GLU A 322 13.39 4.79 14.33
C GLU A 322 12.23 5.20 15.27
N ASP A 323 10.97 4.89 14.92
CA ASP A 323 9.79 5.19 15.75
C ASP A 323 9.72 4.29 16.99
N GLU A 324 10.12 3.01 16.90
CA GLU A 324 10.19 2.09 18.05
C GLU A 324 11.26 2.50 19.08
N ASP A 325 12.33 3.16 18.64
CA ASP A 325 13.44 3.62 19.48
C ASP A 325 13.23 5.02 20.09
N ASP A 326 12.09 5.70 19.83
CA ASP A 326 11.75 6.98 20.48
C ASP A 326 11.02 6.75 21.84
N PRO A 327 11.71 6.89 22.99
CA PRO A 327 11.13 6.63 24.30
C PRO A 327 10.06 7.65 24.74
N GLU A 328 9.76 8.69 23.95
CA GLU A 328 8.78 9.72 24.34
C GLU A 328 7.31 9.33 24.11
N THR A 329 7.00 8.24 23.40
CA THR A 329 5.60 7.81 23.14
C THR A 329 5.05 6.78 24.13
N THR A 330 5.88 6.21 25.02
CA THR A 330 5.45 5.25 26.07
C THR A 330 5.31 5.89 27.45
N SER A 331 4.53 6.97 27.59
CA SER A 331 3.91 7.28 28.89
C SER A 331 2.61 8.10 28.78
N ALA A 332 1.46 7.41 28.82
CA ALA A 332 0.21 7.94 29.36
C ALA A 332 -0.73 6.78 29.73
N ASP A 333 -0.38 6.03 30.79
CA ASP A 333 -1.32 5.26 31.61
C ASP A 333 -1.53 5.98 32.95
#